data_AF-A0A7J7QY80-F1
#
_entry.id   AF-A0A7J7QY80-F1
#
_cell.length_a   1.000
_cell.length_b   1.000
_cell.length_c   1.000
_cell.angle_alpha   90.00
_cell.angle_beta   90.00
_cell.angle_gamma   90.00
#
_symmetry.space_group_name_H-M   'P 1'
#
loop_
_entity.id
_entity.type
_entity.pdbx_description
1 polymer ?
#
loop_
_entity_poly.entity_id
_entity_poly.type
_entity_poly.pdbx_seq_one_letter_code
_entity_poly.pdbx_strand_id
1 'polypeptide(L)'
;MVGDLAAAGVRCFGPTAQAAQLESSKRFAKEFMDRHGIPTARWRAFTELEEARSFILSADFPALVVKASGLAAGKGVIVAASREEACRAVQDIMQDKAFGAAGETVVIEELLEGEEVSCLCFTDGRTVAPMPPAQDHKRLLEGDRGPNTGGMGACCPAPQVSKDLLLKIKNAILQRTVDGMQQEGTPYTGVLYAGVMLTRDGPKVLEFNCRFGDPECQVILPLLKSDLYEVIQSTLDGLLCAAPPVWLENQAAVTVVMASQGYPGDYTKGVEITGVAKAQALGLEVFQAGTALKDGKVVTSGGRVLTVTAIRDTVVAALEAAKQGLAAIKFEGAVYRTDIGGRAIAFLQQPR
;
A
#
# COMPACT_ATOMS: atom_id res chain seq x y z
N MET A 1 -2.13 15.19 -14.95
CA MET A 1 -0.96 15.81 -14.28
C MET A 1 0.35 15.47 -15.00
N VAL A 2 0.86 14.23 -14.99
CA VAL A 2 2.17 13.91 -15.63
C VAL A 2 2.19 14.28 -17.12
N GLY A 3 1.15 13.89 -17.87
CA GLY A 3 1.03 14.25 -19.28
C GLY A 3 0.97 15.77 -19.53
N ASP A 4 0.25 16.50 -18.68
CA ASP A 4 0.10 17.96 -18.79
C ASP A 4 1.42 18.69 -18.51
N LEU A 5 2.16 18.25 -17.47
CA LEU A 5 3.48 18.79 -17.15
C LEU A 5 4.50 18.49 -18.24
N ALA A 6 4.50 17.26 -18.77
CA ALA A 6 5.37 16.87 -19.87
C ALA A 6 5.10 17.70 -21.13
N ALA A 7 3.82 17.94 -21.47
CA ALA A 7 3.43 18.81 -22.58
C ALA A 7 3.89 20.27 -22.40
N ALA A 8 4.05 20.71 -21.15
CA ALA A 8 4.61 22.02 -20.78
C ALA A 8 6.15 22.04 -20.67
N GLY A 9 6.84 20.94 -20.99
CA GLY A 9 8.30 20.84 -20.87
C GLY A 9 8.82 20.67 -19.44
N VAL A 10 7.95 20.32 -18.49
CA VAL A 10 8.30 20.09 -17.09
C VAL A 10 8.41 18.59 -16.83
N ARG A 11 9.60 18.14 -16.40
CA ARG A 11 9.82 16.74 -16.01
C ARG A 11 8.97 16.40 -14.78
N CYS A 12 8.28 15.26 -14.82
CA CYS A 12 7.43 14.80 -13.72
C CYS A 12 7.61 13.30 -13.50
N PHE A 13 7.91 12.89 -12.27
CA PHE A 13 8.09 11.50 -11.88
C PHE A 13 6.75 10.87 -11.49
N GLY A 14 6.35 9.83 -12.22
CA GLY A 14 5.10 9.11 -12.03
C GLY A 14 4.47 8.70 -13.36
N PRO A 15 3.46 7.83 -13.33
CA PRO A 15 2.85 7.33 -14.56
C PRO A 15 1.92 8.36 -15.20
N THR A 16 1.74 8.23 -16.52
CA THR A 16 0.69 8.95 -17.24
C THR A 16 -0.70 8.52 -16.75
N ALA A 17 -1.75 9.29 -17.08
CA ALA A 17 -3.12 8.91 -16.73
C ALA A 17 -3.54 7.56 -17.33
N GLN A 18 -3.06 7.25 -18.54
CA GLN A 18 -3.29 5.95 -19.20
C GLN A 18 -2.58 4.83 -18.46
N ALA A 19 -1.31 5.02 -18.09
CA ALA A 19 -0.57 4.02 -17.32
C ALA A 19 -1.14 3.82 -15.89
N ALA A 20 -1.68 4.90 -15.30
CA ALA A 20 -2.33 4.87 -14.00
C ALA A 20 -3.70 4.18 -13.98
N GLN A 21 -4.20 3.67 -15.12
CA GLN A 21 -5.39 2.81 -15.17
C GLN A 21 -5.21 1.52 -14.37
N LEU A 22 -3.97 1.06 -14.19
CA LEU A 22 -3.64 -0.06 -13.28
C LEU A 22 -4.15 0.15 -11.85
N GLU A 23 -4.17 1.39 -11.34
CA GLU A 23 -4.73 1.70 -10.02
C GLU A 23 -6.18 2.20 -10.13
N SER A 24 -6.42 3.13 -11.05
CA SER A 24 -7.67 3.89 -11.12
C SER A 24 -8.87 3.11 -11.66
N SER A 25 -8.63 1.97 -12.31
CA SER A 25 -9.68 1.04 -12.77
C SER A 25 -9.29 -0.40 -12.44
N LYS A 26 -9.90 -0.97 -11.39
CA LYS A 26 -9.66 -2.37 -11.03
C LYS A 26 -10.06 -3.31 -12.14
N ARG A 27 -11.15 -3.02 -12.86
CA ARG A 27 -11.52 -3.78 -14.07
C ARG A 27 -10.37 -3.80 -15.08
N PHE A 28 -9.81 -2.64 -15.42
CA PHE A 28 -8.67 -2.56 -16.35
C PHE A 28 -7.49 -3.40 -15.85
N ALA A 29 -7.13 -3.25 -14.57
CA ALA A 29 -6.02 -3.99 -13.97
C ALA A 29 -6.22 -5.51 -14.06
N LYS A 30 -7.43 -6.01 -13.79
CA LYS A 30 -7.74 -7.43 -13.86
C LYS A 30 -7.73 -7.96 -15.31
N GLU A 31 -8.35 -7.24 -16.24
CA GLU A 31 -8.29 -7.59 -17.68
C GLU A 31 -6.85 -7.57 -18.21
N PHE A 32 -6.05 -6.59 -17.79
CA PHE A 32 -4.63 -6.49 -18.12
C PHE A 32 -3.85 -7.70 -17.59
N MET A 33 -4.06 -8.07 -16.32
CA MET A 33 -3.40 -9.24 -15.75
C MET A 33 -3.77 -10.53 -16.48
N ASP A 34 -5.02 -10.70 -16.89
CA ASP A 34 -5.46 -11.85 -17.68
C ASP A 34 -4.78 -11.89 -19.05
N ARG A 35 -4.73 -10.75 -19.77
CA ARG A 35 -4.09 -10.65 -21.10
C ARG A 35 -2.61 -11.03 -21.07
N HIS A 36 -1.91 -10.67 -19.99
CA HIS A 36 -0.47 -10.88 -19.86
C HIS A 36 -0.10 -12.10 -19.01
N GLY A 37 -1.07 -12.85 -18.49
CA GLY A 37 -0.81 -14.02 -17.64
C GLY A 37 -0.10 -13.66 -16.33
N ILE A 38 -0.48 -12.54 -15.71
CA ILE A 38 -0.02 -12.14 -14.38
C ILE A 38 -0.91 -12.81 -13.33
N PRO A 39 -0.34 -13.53 -12.34
CA PRO A 39 -1.15 -14.29 -11.39
C PRO A 39 -1.98 -13.36 -10.50
N THR A 40 -3.29 -13.59 -10.47
CA THR A 40 -4.24 -12.86 -9.63
C THR A 40 -5.37 -13.79 -9.14
N ALA A 41 -6.28 -13.27 -8.32
CA ALA A 41 -7.52 -13.95 -7.91
C ALA A 41 -8.45 -14.16 -9.11
N ARG A 42 -9.17 -15.29 -9.16
CA ARG A 42 -10.27 -15.46 -10.11
C ARG A 42 -11.29 -14.35 -9.92
N TRP A 43 -11.87 -13.85 -11.01
CA TRP A 43 -12.68 -12.65 -10.93
C TRP A 43 -13.69 -12.53 -12.08
N ARG A 44 -14.66 -11.63 -11.90
CA ARG A 44 -15.50 -11.09 -12.98
C ARG A 44 -16.00 -9.69 -12.62
N ALA A 45 -16.23 -8.85 -13.63
CA ALA A 45 -16.82 -7.52 -13.45
C ALA A 45 -18.28 -7.47 -13.90
N PHE A 46 -19.06 -6.60 -13.27
CA PHE A 46 -20.50 -6.44 -13.50
C PHE A 46 -20.92 -4.97 -13.46
N THR A 47 -21.89 -4.63 -14.29
CA THR A 47 -22.64 -3.36 -14.26
C THR A 47 -24.10 -3.55 -13.84
N GLU A 48 -24.56 -4.80 -13.77
CA GLU A 48 -25.93 -5.17 -13.38
C GLU A 48 -25.92 -5.93 -12.05
N LEU A 49 -26.75 -5.48 -11.10
CA LEU A 49 -26.82 -6.01 -9.74
C LEU A 49 -27.20 -7.50 -9.72
N GLU A 50 -28.21 -7.90 -10.49
CA GLU A 50 -28.72 -9.27 -10.47
C GLU A 50 -27.72 -10.27 -11.10
N GLU A 51 -26.96 -9.85 -12.11
CA GLU A 51 -25.89 -10.68 -12.68
C GLU A 51 -24.75 -10.89 -11.68
N ALA A 52 -24.35 -9.82 -10.99
CA ALA A 52 -23.34 -9.88 -9.94
C ALA A 52 -23.74 -10.85 -8.81
N ARG A 53 -24.99 -10.78 -8.35
CA ARG A 53 -25.54 -11.70 -7.33
C ARG A 53 -25.59 -13.13 -7.84
N SER A 54 -26.04 -13.35 -9.08
CA SER A 54 -26.08 -14.67 -9.68
C SER A 54 -24.68 -15.30 -9.75
N PHE A 55 -23.66 -14.52 -10.11
CA PHE A 55 -22.27 -14.97 -10.09
C PHE A 55 -21.80 -15.37 -8.68
N ILE A 56 -22.05 -14.53 -7.66
CA ILE A 56 -21.72 -14.85 -6.27
C ILE A 56 -22.37 -16.16 -5.84
N LEU A 57 -23.63 -16.42 -6.22
CA LEU A 57 -24.36 -17.61 -5.81
C LEU A 57 -23.98 -18.88 -6.58
N SER A 58 -23.56 -18.75 -7.84
CA SER A 58 -23.23 -19.88 -8.71
C SER A 58 -21.75 -20.24 -8.78
N ALA A 59 -20.85 -19.35 -8.33
CA ALA A 59 -19.42 -19.61 -8.34
C ALA A 59 -19.05 -20.86 -7.52
N ASP A 60 -18.13 -21.67 -8.06
CA ASP A 60 -17.56 -22.87 -7.44
C ASP A 60 -16.40 -22.56 -6.46
N PHE A 61 -16.14 -21.29 -6.22
CA PHE A 61 -15.11 -20.77 -5.33
C PHE A 61 -15.64 -19.65 -4.43
N PRO A 62 -14.92 -19.24 -3.37
CA PRO A 62 -15.38 -18.18 -2.47
C PRO A 62 -15.29 -16.80 -3.14
N ALA A 63 -16.26 -16.47 -4.00
CA ALA A 63 -16.43 -15.16 -4.63
C ALA A 63 -16.94 -14.13 -3.60
N LEU A 64 -16.11 -13.80 -2.61
CA LEU A 64 -16.47 -13.06 -1.40
C LEU A 64 -15.79 -11.69 -1.30
N VAL A 65 -14.93 -11.32 -2.24
CA VAL A 65 -14.29 -10.00 -2.26
C VAL A 65 -14.99 -9.13 -3.30
N VAL A 66 -15.68 -8.09 -2.84
CA VAL A 66 -16.41 -7.15 -3.70
C VAL A 66 -15.69 -5.82 -3.71
N LYS A 67 -15.29 -5.35 -4.90
CA LYS A 67 -14.55 -4.10 -5.06
C LYS A 67 -15.28 -3.16 -6.03
N ALA A 68 -15.38 -1.88 -5.68
CA ALA A 68 -15.71 -0.82 -6.62
C ALA A 68 -14.56 -0.67 -7.63
N SER A 69 -14.87 -0.59 -8.92
CA SER A 69 -13.83 -0.54 -9.96
C SER A 69 -13.04 0.76 -9.90
N GLY A 70 -13.69 1.89 -9.66
CA GLY A 70 -13.01 3.19 -9.57
C GLY A 70 -12.28 3.44 -8.24
N LEU A 71 -11.68 4.62 -8.13
CA LEU A 71 -11.01 5.08 -6.89
C LEU A 71 -12.05 5.41 -5.81
N ALA A 72 -12.03 4.65 -4.73
CA ALA A 72 -12.93 4.79 -3.58
C ALA A 72 -12.18 5.05 -2.26
N ALA A 73 -11.00 5.67 -2.34
CA ALA A 73 -10.15 6.04 -1.19
C ALA A 73 -9.94 4.90 -0.15
N GLY A 74 -9.77 3.66 -0.63
CA GLY A 74 -9.60 2.48 0.23
C GLY A 74 -10.88 1.95 0.90
N LYS A 75 -12.03 2.61 0.72
CA LYS A 75 -13.33 2.19 1.28
C LYS A 75 -14.18 1.34 0.34
N GLY A 76 -13.84 1.30 -0.95
CA GLY A 76 -14.57 0.53 -1.95
C GLY A 76 -14.12 -0.93 -2.07
N VAL A 77 -13.61 -1.54 -1.01
CA VAL A 77 -13.24 -2.97 -0.96
C VAL A 77 -13.90 -3.59 0.27
N ILE A 78 -14.75 -4.57 0.04
CA ILE A 78 -15.46 -5.32 1.07
C ILE A 78 -15.05 -6.78 0.97
N VAL A 79 -14.55 -7.33 2.07
CA VAL A 79 -14.23 -8.75 2.21
C VAL A 79 -15.33 -9.38 3.05
N ALA A 80 -16.26 -10.07 2.39
CA ALA A 80 -17.44 -10.67 3.01
C ALA A 80 -17.12 -12.01 3.66
N ALA A 81 -17.80 -12.33 4.77
CA ALA A 81 -17.70 -13.62 5.45
C ALA A 81 -18.64 -14.68 4.85
N SER A 82 -19.64 -14.28 4.06
CA SER A 82 -20.60 -15.19 3.43
C SER A 82 -21.11 -14.67 2.07
N ARG A 83 -21.74 -15.53 1.28
CA ARG A 83 -22.33 -15.16 -0.02
C ARG A 83 -23.45 -14.11 0.14
N GLU A 84 -24.21 -14.20 1.23
CA GLU A 84 -25.25 -13.23 1.58
C GLU A 84 -24.66 -11.86 1.89
N GLU A 85 -23.54 -11.82 2.63
CA GLU A 85 -22.81 -10.57 2.87
C GLU A 85 -22.19 -10.01 1.59
N ALA A 86 -21.63 -10.86 0.72
CA ALA A 86 -21.12 -10.41 -0.58
C ALA A 86 -22.24 -9.83 -1.46
N CYS A 87 -23.43 -10.44 -1.47
CA CYS A 87 -24.58 -9.91 -2.22
C CYS A 87 -25.03 -8.53 -1.68
N ARG A 88 -25.06 -8.35 -0.36
CA ARG A 88 -25.33 -7.05 0.27
C ARG A 88 -24.27 -6.02 -0.10
N ALA A 89 -23.00 -6.39 -0.05
CA ALA A 89 -21.89 -5.53 -0.43
C ALA A 89 -22.00 -5.03 -1.89
N VAL A 90 -22.42 -5.88 -2.83
CA VAL A 90 -22.71 -5.46 -4.22
C VAL A 90 -23.83 -4.43 -4.25
N GLN A 91 -24.93 -4.68 -3.52
CA GLN A 91 -26.06 -3.76 -3.46
C GLN A 91 -25.64 -2.39 -2.91
N ASP A 92 -24.90 -2.37 -1.81
CA ASP A 92 -24.42 -1.15 -1.15
C ASP A 92 -23.50 -0.33 -2.10
N ILE A 93 -22.63 -1.00 -2.87
CA ILE A 93 -21.73 -0.31 -3.81
C ILE A 93 -22.51 0.26 -5.01
N MET A 94 -23.48 -0.47 -5.54
CA MET A 94 -24.17 -0.12 -6.79
C MET A 94 -25.40 0.79 -6.61
N GLN A 95 -26.22 0.58 -5.58
CA GLN A 95 -27.48 1.30 -5.40
C GLN A 95 -27.32 2.62 -4.65
N ASP A 96 -26.53 2.64 -3.58
CA ASP A 96 -26.43 3.83 -2.73
C ASP A 96 -25.60 4.96 -3.37
N LYS A 97 -25.02 4.71 -4.56
CA LYS A 97 -24.03 5.60 -5.21
C LYS A 97 -23.01 6.15 -4.21
N ALA A 98 -22.68 5.39 -3.16
CA ALA A 98 -21.83 5.82 -2.06
C ALA A 98 -20.44 6.27 -2.54
N PHE A 99 -20.06 5.84 -3.76
CA PHE A 99 -18.80 6.15 -4.42
C PHE A 99 -18.98 6.86 -5.78
N GLY A 100 -20.17 7.37 -6.10
CA GLY A 100 -20.47 8.03 -7.38
C GLY A 100 -20.16 7.14 -8.59
N ALA A 101 -19.52 7.71 -9.63
CA ALA A 101 -19.13 6.96 -10.84
C ALA A 101 -18.15 5.80 -10.56
N ALA A 102 -17.43 5.81 -9.43
CA ALA A 102 -16.51 4.74 -9.09
C ALA A 102 -17.22 3.40 -8.80
N GLY A 103 -18.52 3.43 -8.48
CA GLY A 103 -19.37 2.27 -8.20
C GLY A 103 -20.18 1.73 -9.38
N GLU A 104 -20.09 2.34 -10.58
CA GLU A 104 -20.86 1.89 -11.77
C GLU A 104 -20.48 0.48 -12.24
N THR A 105 -19.25 0.06 -11.93
CA THR A 105 -18.77 -1.30 -12.18
C THR A 105 -18.23 -1.87 -10.88
N VAL A 106 -18.67 -3.08 -10.55
CA VAL A 106 -18.13 -3.88 -9.45
C VAL A 106 -17.25 -5.00 -9.99
N VAL A 107 -16.16 -5.27 -9.28
CA VAL A 107 -15.28 -6.42 -9.51
C VAL A 107 -15.49 -7.37 -8.35
N ILE A 108 -15.86 -8.62 -8.66
CA ILE A 108 -16.04 -9.69 -7.67
C ILE A 108 -14.90 -10.67 -7.85
N GLU A 109 -14.17 -10.93 -6.78
CA GLU A 109 -12.97 -11.76 -6.78
C GLU A 109 -13.06 -12.89 -5.77
N GLU A 110 -12.28 -13.94 -6.06
CA GLU A 110 -11.95 -15.00 -5.12
C GLU A 110 -11.30 -14.42 -3.85
N LEU A 111 -11.75 -14.90 -2.70
CA LEU A 111 -11.09 -14.68 -1.41
C LEU A 111 -9.81 -15.50 -1.35
N LEU A 112 -8.66 -14.83 -1.49
CA LEU A 112 -7.36 -15.45 -1.32
C LEU A 112 -6.96 -15.51 0.15
N GLU A 113 -6.31 -16.60 0.53
CA GLU A 113 -5.75 -16.81 1.86
C GLU A 113 -4.22 -16.84 1.81
N GLY A 114 -3.58 -16.15 2.75
CA GLY A 114 -2.12 -16.06 2.83
C GLY A 114 -1.62 -14.86 3.62
N GLU A 115 -0.31 -14.61 3.51
CA GLU A 115 0.33 -13.40 4.01
C GLU A 115 0.25 -12.30 2.94
N GLU A 116 -0.21 -11.11 3.32
CA GLU A 116 -0.19 -9.92 2.45
C GLU A 116 1.17 -9.23 2.58
N VAL A 117 1.77 -8.88 1.45
CA VAL A 117 3.02 -8.14 1.34
C VAL A 117 2.94 -7.12 0.21
N SER A 118 3.64 -6.00 0.39
CA SER A 118 3.72 -4.91 -0.57
C SER A 118 5.05 -5.01 -1.32
N CYS A 119 4.97 -5.18 -2.62
CA CYS A 119 6.14 -5.31 -3.50
C CYS A 119 6.18 -4.12 -4.46
N LEU A 120 7.16 -3.25 -4.26
CA LEU A 120 7.31 -2.02 -5.04
C LEU A 120 8.55 -2.10 -5.94
N CYS A 121 8.57 -1.30 -7.00
CA CYS A 121 9.78 -1.04 -7.78
C CYS A 121 9.83 0.38 -8.31
N PHE A 122 11.05 0.86 -8.53
CA PHE A 122 11.29 1.91 -9.50
C PHE A 122 11.31 1.30 -10.90
N THR A 123 10.71 1.99 -11.87
CA THR A 123 10.79 1.60 -13.27
C THR A 123 10.83 2.81 -14.21
N ASP A 124 11.67 2.71 -15.24
CA ASP A 124 11.80 3.69 -16.32
C ASP A 124 10.94 3.36 -17.55
N GLY A 125 10.04 2.38 -17.42
CA GLY A 125 9.25 1.82 -18.53
C GLY A 125 9.85 0.57 -19.17
N ARG A 126 11.08 0.18 -18.77
CA ARG A 126 11.75 -1.04 -19.25
C ARG A 126 12.46 -1.78 -18.13
N THR A 127 13.33 -1.07 -17.42
CA THR A 127 14.07 -1.57 -16.27
C THR A 127 13.16 -1.65 -15.06
N VAL A 128 13.19 -2.76 -14.33
CA VAL A 128 12.53 -2.91 -13.02
C VAL A 128 13.57 -3.09 -11.92
N ALA A 129 13.61 -2.12 -11.00
CA ALA A 129 14.44 -2.15 -9.81
C ALA A 129 13.56 -2.35 -8.56
N PRO A 130 13.42 -3.60 -8.06
CA PRO A 130 12.56 -3.89 -6.92
C PRO A 130 13.11 -3.26 -5.64
N MET A 131 12.19 -2.81 -4.79
CA MET A 131 12.44 -2.39 -3.41
C MET A 131 12.33 -3.61 -2.49
N PRO A 132 12.93 -3.57 -1.28
CA PRO A 132 12.65 -4.58 -0.27
C PRO A 132 11.14 -4.64 0.03
N PRO A 133 10.55 -5.83 0.16
CA PRO A 133 9.11 -5.97 0.37
C PRO A 133 8.73 -5.42 1.74
N ALA A 134 7.60 -4.72 1.82
CA ALA A 134 7.07 -4.18 3.06
C ALA A 134 5.81 -4.94 3.49
N GLN A 135 5.41 -4.78 4.75
CA GLN A 135 4.11 -5.23 5.25
C GLN A 135 3.48 -4.08 6.04
N ASP A 136 2.27 -3.68 5.65
CA ASP A 136 1.48 -2.66 6.34
C ASP A 136 0.48 -3.29 7.31
N HIS A 137 -0.08 -2.45 8.18
CA HIS A 137 -1.10 -2.85 9.15
C HIS A 137 -2.33 -1.95 9.02
N LYS A 138 -3.31 -2.39 8.23
CA LYS A 138 -4.53 -1.61 7.92
C LYS A 138 -5.50 -1.48 9.08
N ARG A 139 -5.54 -2.45 9.99
CA ARG A 139 -6.54 -2.50 11.09
C ARG A 139 -6.17 -1.56 12.23
N LEU A 140 -7.17 -0.85 12.76
CA LEU A 140 -7.00 0.19 13.80
C LEU A 140 -6.46 -0.37 15.13
N LEU A 141 -6.98 -1.52 15.55
CA LEU A 141 -6.70 -2.08 16.88
C LEU A 141 -5.66 -3.20 16.80
N GLU A 142 -4.98 -3.42 17.92
CA GLU A 142 -4.02 -4.50 18.10
C GLU A 142 -4.66 -5.88 17.87
N GLY A 143 -3.84 -6.81 17.36
CA GLY A 143 -4.28 -8.12 16.89
C GLY A 143 -5.08 -8.06 15.58
N ASP A 144 -4.83 -7.04 14.77
CA ASP A 144 -5.52 -6.79 13.49
C ASP A 144 -7.06 -6.73 13.62
N ARG A 145 -7.55 -6.06 14.66
CA ARG A 145 -8.99 -5.90 14.95
C ARG A 145 -9.51 -4.49 14.62
N GLY A 146 -10.82 -4.34 14.67
CA GLY A 146 -11.50 -3.06 14.43
C GLY A 146 -11.58 -2.71 12.93
N PRO A 147 -11.97 -1.49 12.58
CA PRO A 147 -12.16 -1.10 11.18
C PRO A 147 -10.85 -1.04 10.40
N ASN A 148 -10.94 -1.16 9.07
CA ASN A 148 -9.84 -0.83 8.18
C ASN A 148 -9.57 0.68 8.22
N THR A 149 -8.30 1.03 8.10
CA THR A 149 -7.79 2.40 8.05
C THR A 149 -6.94 2.58 6.78
N GLY A 150 -6.31 3.74 6.61
CA GLY A 150 -5.29 3.93 5.59
C GLY A 150 -3.95 3.22 5.90
N GLY A 151 -3.81 2.61 7.09
CA GLY A 151 -2.58 2.00 7.60
C GLY A 151 -2.16 2.66 8.92
N MET A 152 -1.99 1.85 9.97
CA MET A 152 -1.57 2.23 11.33
C MET A 152 -0.07 2.03 11.60
N GLY A 153 0.64 1.47 10.63
CA GLY A 153 2.08 1.24 10.69
C GLY A 153 2.51 0.33 9.56
N ALA A 154 3.82 0.20 9.39
CA ALA A 154 4.43 -0.70 8.42
C ALA A 154 5.79 -1.17 8.92
N CYS A 155 6.28 -2.26 8.36
CA CYS A 155 7.64 -2.75 8.55
C CYS A 155 8.28 -3.15 7.22
N CYS A 156 9.61 -3.02 7.15
CA CYS A 156 10.41 -3.37 5.99
C CYS A 156 11.81 -3.84 6.45
N PRO A 157 12.38 -4.92 5.91
CA PRO A 157 11.77 -5.86 4.97
C PRO A 157 10.77 -6.81 5.64
N ALA A 158 9.80 -7.33 4.87
CA ALA A 158 8.91 -8.41 5.26
C ALA A 158 9.65 -9.76 5.22
N PRO A 159 9.96 -10.40 6.36
CA PRO A 159 10.84 -11.57 6.42
C PRO A 159 10.26 -12.84 5.77
N GLN A 160 8.96 -12.88 5.54
CA GLN A 160 8.25 -13.97 4.87
C GLN A 160 8.63 -14.08 3.39
N VAL A 161 9.21 -13.01 2.80
CA VAL A 161 9.62 -12.98 1.40
C VAL A 161 11.11 -13.25 1.29
N SER A 162 11.47 -14.47 0.90
CA SER A 162 12.86 -14.83 0.59
C SER A 162 13.37 -14.09 -0.66
N LYS A 163 14.69 -14.06 -0.86
CA LYS A 163 15.30 -13.50 -2.08
C LYS A 163 14.79 -14.17 -3.35
N ASP A 164 14.61 -15.49 -3.32
CA ASP A 164 14.08 -16.26 -4.46
C ASP A 164 12.61 -15.92 -4.74
N LEU A 165 11.81 -15.77 -3.68
CA LEU A 165 10.42 -15.37 -3.82
C LEU A 165 10.29 -13.94 -4.34
N LEU A 166 11.15 -13.02 -3.88
CA LEU A 166 11.21 -11.66 -4.40
C LEU A 166 11.58 -11.65 -5.89
N LEU A 167 12.53 -12.49 -6.32
CA LEU A 167 12.87 -12.63 -7.73
C LEU A 167 11.70 -13.21 -8.55
N LYS A 168 10.96 -14.17 -8.00
CA LYS A 168 9.73 -14.70 -8.62
C LYS A 168 8.67 -13.62 -8.77
N ILE A 169 8.44 -12.80 -7.75
CA ILE A 169 7.51 -11.67 -7.79
C ILE A 169 7.98 -10.63 -8.82
N LYS A 170 9.28 -10.28 -8.83
CA LYS A 170 9.86 -9.39 -9.84
C LYS A 170 9.54 -9.87 -11.25
N ASN A 171 9.82 -11.13 -11.57
CA ASN A 171 9.71 -11.63 -12.93
C ASN A 171 8.25 -11.90 -13.35
N ALA A 172 7.44 -12.51 -12.47
CA ALA A 172 6.09 -12.93 -12.81
C ALA A 172 5.04 -11.81 -12.67
N ILE A 173 5.34 -10.77 -11.88
CA ILE A 173 4.42 -9.66 -11.61
C ILE A 173 5.03 -8.35 -12.10
N LEU A 174 6.09 -7.85 -11.48
CA LEU A 174 6.54 -6.46 -11.71
C LEU A 174 7.06 -6.23 -13.14
N GLN A 175 8.02 -7.04 -13.60
CA GLN A 175 8.59 -6.94 -14.95
C GLN A 175 7.53 -7.23 -16.01
N ARG A 176 6.72 -8.28 -15.80
CA ARG A 176 5.63 -8.64 -16.72
C ARG A 176 4.59 -7.53 -16.86
N THR A 177 4.26 -6.82 -15.76
CA THR A 177 3.40 -5.63 -15.82
C THR A 177 4.05 -4.52 -16.64
N VAL A 178 5.32 -4.19 -16.39
CA VAL A 178 6.01 -3.12 -17.13
C VAL A 178 6.11 -3.45 -18.62
N ASP A 179 6.49 -4.69 -18.95
CA ASP A 179 6.59 -5.17 -20.34
C ASP A 179 5.23 -5.14 -21.04
N GLY A 180 4.17 -5.59 -20.37
CA GLY A 180 2.80 -5.58 -20.91
C GLY A 180 2.28 -4.17 -21.18
N MET A 181 2.52 -3.23 -20.26
CA MET A 181 2.14 -1.82 -20.45
C MET A 181 2.91 -1.18 -21.62
N GLN A 182 4.21 -1.50 -21.76
CA GLN A 182 5.01 -1.08 -22.90
C GLN A 182 4.50 -1.69 -24.22
N GLN A 183 4.11 -2.97 -24.22
CA GLN A 183 3.57 -3.67 -25.39
C GLN A 183 2.22 -3.09 -25.85
N GLU A 184 1.37 -2.65 -24.92
CA GLU A 184 0.09 -2.00 -25.20
C GLU A 184 0.22 -0.51 -25.57
N GLY A 185 1.46 0.01 -25.69
CA GLY A 185 1.71 1.40 -26.09
C GLY A 185 1.46 2.43 -24.98
N THR A 186 1.33 1.99 -23.73
CA THR A 186 1.06 2.82 -22.55
C THR A 186 2.17 2.66 -21.51
N PRO A 187 3.44 2.99 -21.83
CA PRO A 187 4.59 2.70 -20.97
C PRO A 187 4.41 3.26 -19.55
N TYR A 188 4.83 2.45 -18.57
CA TYR A 188 4.69 2.76 -17.16
C TYR A 188 6.01 3.26 -16.58
N THR A 189 6.05 4.49 -16.08
CA THR A 189 7.26 5.10 -15.50
C THR A 189 6.97 5.58 -14.09
N GLY A 190 7.89 5.40 -13.14
CA GLY A 190 7.75 5.86 -11.76
C GLY A 190 7.80 4.72 -10.74
N VAL A 191 6.92 4.76 -9.75
CA VAL A 191 6.79 3.71 -8.73
C VAL A 191 5.59 2.84 -9.03
N LEU A 192 5.85 1.57 -9.37
CA LEU A 192 4.82 0.55 -9.43
C LEU A 192 4.74 -0.15 -8.08
N TYR A 193 3.55 -0.17 -7.50
CA TYR A 193 3.23 -0.91 -6.30
C TYR A 193 2.35 -2.09 -6.65
N ALA A 194 2.68 -3.28 -6.16
CA ALA A 194 1.81 -4.45 -6.20
C ALA A 194 1.52 -4.93 -4.77
N GLY A 195 0.24 -4.95 -4.39
CA GLY A 195 -0.21 -5.68 -3.22
C GLY A 195 -0.29 -7.16 -3.58
N VAL A 196 0.46 -8.01 -2.88
CA VAL A 196 0.61 -9.43 -3.23
C VAL A 196 0.16 -10.30 -2.05
N MET A 197 -0.70 -11.27 -2.34
CA MET A 197 -1.02 -12.35 -1.42
C MET A 197 -0.08 -13.53 -1.66
N LEU A 198 0.61 -13.99 -0.63
CA LEU A 198 1.42 -15.21 -0.65
C LEU A 198 0.53 -16.42 -0.36
N THR A 199 -0.06 -17.00 -1.42
CA THR A 199 -0.93 -18.17 -1.27
C THR A 199 -0.15 -19.48 -1.37
N ARG A 200 -0.81 -20.60 -1.10
CA ARG A 200 -0.24 -21.95 -1.31
C ARG A 200 0.18 -22.22 -2.76
N ASP A 201 -0.48 -21.58 -3.72
CA ASP A 201 -0.19 -21.70 -5.15
C ASP A 201 0.85 -20.68 -5.64
N GLY A 202 1.36 -19.83 -4.75
CA GLY A 202 2.35 -18.81 -5.03
C GLY A 202 1.81 -17.37 -4.95
N PRO A 203 2.63 -16.37 -5.34
CA PRO A 203 2.26 -14.96 -5.24
C PRO A 203 1.14 -14.60 -6.23
N LYS A 204 0.08 -13.97 -5.73
CA LYS A 204 -1.03 -13.46 -6.54
C LYS A 204 -1.26 -11.98 -6.25
N VAL A 205 -1.43 -11.18 -7.29
CA VAL A 205 -1.71 -9.74 -7.18
C VAL A 205 -3.13 -9.53 -6.66
N LEU A 206 -3.24 -8.73 -5.60
CA LEU A 206 -4.50 -8.22 -5.05
C LEU A 206 -4.92 -6.91 -5.73
N GLU A 207 -3.97 -6.02 -5.94
CA GLU A 207 -4.15 -4.71 -6.57
C GLU A 207 -2.81 -4.08 -6.99
N PHE A 208 -2.89 -3.09 -7.87
CA PHE A 208 -1.77 -2.19 -8.15
C PHE A 208 -2.05 -0.80 -7.58
N ASN A 209 -0.99 -0.12 -7.14
CA ASN A 209 -0.99 1.31 -6.87
C ASN A 209 0.13 1.96 -7.72
N CYS A 210 -0.02 3.26 -7.97
CA CYS A 210 0.83 4.03 -8.87
C CYS A 210 1.72 5.04 -8.17
N ARG A 211 1.97 4.81 -6.89
CA ARG A 211 2.81 5.61 -6.01
C ARG A 211 3.30 4.74 -4.85
N PHE A 212 4.16 5.31 -4.02
CA PHE A 212 4.43 4.72 -2.71
C PHE A 212 3.15 4.61 -1.87
N GLY A 213 3.04 3.52 -1.10
CA GLY A 213 2.03 3.39 -0.05
C GLY A 213 2.35 4.31 1.15
N ASP A 214 1.33 4.66 1.91
CA ASP A 214 1.46 5.41 3.17
C ASP A 214 0.76 4.59 4.26
N PRO A 215 1.50 4.01 5.25
CA PRO A 215 2.81 4.47 5.72
C PRO A 215 4.04 3.67 5.23
N GLU A 216 3.95 2.90 4.14
CA GLU A 216 5.07 2.06 3.69
C GLU A 216 6.29 2.86 3.18
N CYS A 217 6.06 4.03 2.56
CA CYS A 217 7.12 4.94 2.14
C CYS A 217 8.10 5.24 3.29
N GLN A 218 7.53 5.42 4.49
CA GLN A 218 8.23 5.77 5.73
C GLN A 218 9.09 4.63 6.28
N VAL A 219 9.00 3.40 5.75
CA VAL A 219 9.93 2.30 6.09
C VAL A 219 10.81 1.87 4.92
N ILE A 220 10.39 2.13 3.69
CA ILE A 220 11.18 1.78 2.50
C ILE A 220 12.29 2.81 2.27
N LEU A 221 11.96 4.10 2.17
CA LEU A 221 12.94 5.13 1.83
C LEU A 221 14.07 5.27 2.86
N PRO A 222 13.86 5.13 4.18
CA PRO A 222 14.96 5.16 5.13
C PRO A 222 15.98 4.02 4.97
N LEU A 223 15.61 2.94 4.27
CA LEU A 223 16.51 1.84 3.92
C LEU A 223 17.22 2.07 2.58
N LEU A 224 16.89 3.10 1.81
CA LEU A 224 17.56 3.43 0.55
C LEU A 224 18.91 4.08 0.86
N LYS A 225 20.00 3.41 0.47
CA LYS A 225 21.37 3.93 0.59
C LYS A 225 21.72 4.87 -0.57
N SER A 226 21.18 4.61 -1.76
CA SER A 226 21.36 5.47 -2.93
C SER A 226 20.70 6.83 -2.73
N ASP A 227 21.20 7.84 -3.45
CA ASP A 227 20.52 9.13 -3.51
C ASP A 227 19.20 8.99 -4.30
N LEU A 228 18.07 9.30 -3.66
CA LEU A 228 16.76 9.24 -4.29
C LEU A 228 16.65 10.20 -5.50
N TYR A 229 17.35 11.34 -5.47
CA TYR A 229 17.39 12.27 -6.59
C TYR A 229 17.99 11.61 -7.84
N GLU A 230 19.12 10.93 -7.71
CA GLU A 230 19.78 10.23 -8.82
C GLU A 230 18.93 9.08 -9.36
N VAL A 231 18.26 8.33 -8.47
CA VAL A 231 17.33 7.26 -8.86
C VAL A 231 16.16 7.83 -9.66
N ILE A 232 15.56 8.94 -9.21
CA ILE A 232 14.45 9.59 -9.92
C ILE A 232 14.93 10.18 -11.26
N GLN A 233 16.08 10.85 -11.28
CA GLN A 233 16.63 11.46 -12.50
C GLN A 233 16.94 10.40 -13.56
N SER A 234 17.68 9.34 -13.19
CA SER A 234 17.98 8.23 -14.11
C SER A 234 16.71 7.51 -14.57
N THR A 235 15.70 7.37 -13.72
CA THR A 235 14.39 6.82 -14.11
C THR A 235 13.73 7.68 -15.19
N LEU A 236 13.70 9.00 -14.99
CA LEU A 236 13.13 9.94 -15.94
C LEU A 236 13.92 10.02 -17.26
N ASP A 237 15.22 9.73 -17.23
CA ASP A 237 16.09 9.71 -18.42
C ASP A 237 16.10 8.35 -19.15
N GLY A 238 15.38 7.33 -18.65
CA GLY A 238 15.38 6.00 -19.26
C GLY A 238 16.67 5.19 -19.02
N LEU A 239 17.40 5.53 -17.95
CA LEU A 239 18.74 5.02 -17.63
C LEU A 239 18.80 4.36 -16.25
N LEU A 240 17.68 3.87 -15.71
CA LEU A 240 17.63 3.28 -14.36
C LEU A 240 18.59 2.09 -14.20
N CYS A 241 18.87 1.36 -15.29
CA CYS A 241 19.81 0.24 -15.28
C CYS A 241 21.27 0.64 -15.04
N ALA A 242 21.65 1.89 -15.30
CA ALA A 242 23.03 2.36 -15.14
C ALA A 242 23.42 2.56 -13.67
N ALA A 243 22.44 2.88 -12.81
CA ALA A 243 22.63 3.11 -11.39
C ALA A 243 21.45 2.53 -10.58
N PRO A 244 21.37 1.19 -10.45
CA PRO A 244 20.29 0.57 -9.71
C PRO A 244 20.33 0.98 -8.23
N PRO A 245 19.16 1.15 -7.57
CA PRO A 245 19.09 1.52 -6.15
C PRO A 245 19.73 0.46 -5.26
N VAL A 246 20.53 0.93 -4.30
CA VAL A 246 21.18 0.12 -3.28
C VAL A 246 20.47 0.33 -1.96
N TRP A 247 20.23 -0.76 -1.24
CA TRP A 247 19.49 -0.77 0.03
C TRP A 247 20.41 -1.15 1.19
N LEU A 248 20.09 -0.67 2.39
CA LEU A 248 20.76 -1.10 3.62
C LEU A 248 20.49 -2.59 3.86
N GLU A 249 21.56 -3.38 3.94
CA GLU A 249 21.48 -4.79 4.31
C GLU A 249 21.49 -4.97 5.83
N ASN A 250 20.86 -6.04 6.32
CA ASN A 250 20.79 -6.40 7.73
C ASN A 250 20.20 -5.31 8.65
N GLN A 251 19.35 -4.44 8.09
CA GLN A 251 18.56 -3.48 8.84
C GLN A 251 17.08 -3.66 8.56
N ALA A 252 16.28 -3.33 9.55
CA ALA A 252 14.83 -3.27 9.49
C ALA A 252 14.35 -1.89 9.92
N ALA A 253 13.39 -1.36 9.18
CA ALA A 253 12.66 -0.16 9.51
C ALA A 253 11.25 -0.53 9.96
N VAL A 254 10.80 0.08 11.06
CA VAL A 254 9.42 -0.03 11.56
C VAL A 254 8.89 1.37 11.78
N THR A 255 7.69 1.63 11.27
CA THR A 255 6.99 2.89 11.47
C THR A 255 5.66 2.66 12.17
N VAL A 256 5.36 3.48 13.17
CA VAL A 256 4.08 3.44 13.88
C VAL A 256 3.36 4.76 13.69
N VAL A 257 2.11 4.70 13.25
CA VAL A 257 1.26 5.88 13.06
C VAL A 257 0.65 6.28 14.39
N MET A 258 0.73 7.57 14.71
CA MET A 258 -0.11 8.20 15.72
C MET A 258 -1.30 8.86 15.04
N ALA A 259 -2.51 8.47 15.44
CA ALA A 259 -3.76 8.96 14.91
C ALA A 259 -4.55 9.77 15.96
N SER A 260 -5.43 10.64 15.48
CA SER A 260 -6.38 11.38 16.31
C SER A 260 -7.50 10.47 16.81
N GLN A 261 -7.99 10.72 18.02
CA GLN A 261 -9.13 9.99 18.58
C GLN A 261 -10.33 10.03 17.63
N GLY A 262 -10.95 8.87 17.43
CA GLY A 262 -12.13 8.70 16.56
C GLY A 262 -11.81 8.28 15.12
N TYR A 263 -10.55 8.40 14.67
CA TYR A 263 -10.11 7.82 13.39
C TYR A 263 -10.39 6.31 13.34
N PRO A 264 -10.94 5.73 12.25
CA PRO A 264 -11.19 6.31 10.92
C PRO A 264 -12.54 7.02 10.71
N GLY A 265 -13.34 7.16 11.77
CA GLY A 265 -14.57 7.97 11.77
C GLY A 265 -14.28 9.46 11.93
N ASP A 266 -15.16 10.18 12.63
CA ASP A 266 -14.96 11.59 12.95
C ASP A 266 -13.87 11.77 14.00
N TYR A 267 -13.01 12.78 13.81
CA TYR A 267 -11.88 13.05 14.69
C TYR A 267 -11.67 14.54 14.91
N THR A 268 -11.02 14.88 16.02
CA THR A 268 -10.71 16.27 16.38
C THR A 268 -9.49 16.79 15.64
N LYS A 269 -9.47 18.11 15.39
CA LYS A 269 -8.34 18.85 14.80
C LYS A 269 -7.96 20.02 15.70
N GLY A 270 -6.75 20.53 15.52
CA GLY A 270 -6.25 21.71 16.24
C GLY A 270 -5.67 21.40 17.62
N VAL A 271 -5.46 20.12 17.94
CA VAL A 271 -4.86 19.70 19.23
C VAL A 271 -3.36 19.89 19.17
N GLU A 272 -2.77 20.54 20.18
CA GLU A 272 -1.33 20.81 20.23
C GLU A 272 -0.51 19.52 20.33
N ILE A 273 0.55 19.44 19.52
CA ILE A 273 1.50 18.32 19.47
C ILE A 273 2.81 18.77 20.10
N THR A 274 3.27 18.02 21.10
CA THR A 274 4.54 18.27 21.79
C THR A 274 5.43 17.02 21.77
N GLY A 275 6.73 17.19 22.07
CA GLY A 275 7.66 16.08 22.24
C GLY A 275 8.33 15.56 20.96
N VAL A 276 8.03 16.13 19.78
CA VAL A 276 8.66 15.74 18.50
C VAL A 276 10.19 15.85 18.56
N ALA A 277 10.72 16.96 19.06
CA ALA A 277 12.16 17.14 19.22
C ALA A 277 12.81 16.12 20.17
N LYS A 278 12.06 15.64 21.18
CA LYS A 278 12.55 14.59 22.10
C LYS A 278 12.64 13.24 21.38
N ALA A 279 11.67 12.89 20.55
CA ALA A 279 11.73 11.67 19.74
C ALA A 279 12.88 11.73 18.73
N GLN A 280 13.12 12.86 18.09
CA GLN A 280 14.25 13.04 17.17
C GLN A 280 15.60 12.93 17.89
N ALA A 281 15.72 13.44 19.13
CA ALA A 281 16.92 13.27 19.94
C ALA A 281 17.23 11.81 20.32
N LEU A 282 16.25 10.89 20.21
CA LEU A 282 16.46 9.44 20.36
C LEU A 282 16.95 8.76 19.06
N GLY A 283 17.21 9.54 18.00
CA GLY A 283 17.60 9.02 16.68
C GLY A 283 16.45 8.34 15.95
N LEU A 284 15.24 8.89 16.09
CA LEU A 284 14.03 8.42 15.42
C LEU A 284 13.57 9.45 14.39
N GLU A 285 13.08 8.98 13.26
CA GLU A 285 12.49 9.83 12.23
C GLU A 285 11.02 10.06 12.52
N VAL A 286 10.58 11.33 12.50
CA VAL A 286 9.18 11.71 12.71
C VAL A 286 8.65 12.34 11.44
N PHE A 287 7.90 11.56 10.66
CA PHE A 287 7.27 12.05 9.43
C PHE A 287 5.88 12.60 9.74
N GLN A 288 5.66 13.89 9.46
CA GLN A 288 4.37 14.55 9.66
C GLN A 288 3.41 14.18 8.53
N ALA A 289 2.16 13.84 8.89
CA ALA A 289 1.07 13.58 7.96
C ALA A 289 0.02 14.69 8.10
N GLY A 290 -1.02 14.47 8.89
CA GLY A 290 -2.05 15.46 9.19
C GLY A 290 -1.64 16.41 10.31
N THR A 291 -0.67 17.30 10.08
CA THR A 291 -0.31 18.40 11.00
C THR A 291 -0.47 19.77 10.33
N ALA A 292 -0.52 20.83 11.14
CA ALA A 292 -0.48 22.21 10.67
C ALA A 292 0.27 23.10 11.67
N LEU A 293 0.75 24.27 11.21
CA LEU A 293 1.24 25.32 12.09
C LEU A 293 0.09 26.27 12.46
N LYS A 294 -0.10 26.50 13.75
CA LYS A 294 -1.08 27.45 14.29
C LYS A 294 -0.48 28.16 15.50
N ASP A 295 -0.41 29.49 15.46
CA ASP A 295 0.09 30.34 16.55
C ASP A 295 1.48 29.91 17.06
N GLY A 296 2.38 29.54 16.13
CA GLY A 296 3.74 29.07 16.44
C GLY A 296 3.83 27.63 16.98
N LYS A 297 2.70 26.92 17.06
CA LYS A 297 2.60 25.54 17.55
C LYS A 297 2.27 24.59 16.42
N VAL A 298 2.74 23.34 16.54
CA VAL A 298 2.31 22.25 15.66
C VAL A 298 1.02 21.66 16.23
N VAL A 299 -0.02 21.54 15.41
CA VAL A 299 -1.33 21.01 15.80
C VAL A 299 -1.80 19.89 14.89
N THR A 300 -2.69 19.03 15.38
CA THR A 300 -3.35 17.99 14.56
C THR A 300 -4.21 18.63 13.46
N SER A 301 -4.22 18.03 12.26
CA SER A 301 -4.98 18.52 11.10
C SER A 301 -5.59 17.39 10.25
N GLY A 302 -5.34 16.13 10.61
CA GLY A 302 -5.88 14.95 9.93
C GLY A 302 -6.09 13.77 10.87
N GLY A 303 -6.68 12.70 10.33
CA GLY A 303 -6.96 11.47 11.08
C GLY A 303 -5.68 10.73 11.47
N ARG A 304 -4.78 10.52 10.51
CA ARG A 304 -3.39 10.14 10.76
C ARG A 304 -2.57 11.41 10.95
N VAL A 305 -1.89 11.55 12.07
CA VAL A 305 -1.22 12.81 12.45
C VAL A 305 0.24 12.77 12.04
N LEU A 306 0.96 11.72 12.44
CA LEU A 306 2.38 11.54 12.16
C LEU A 306 2.76 10.07 12.26
N THR A 307 3.98 9.76 11.85
CA THR A 307 4.57 8.44 12.06
C THR A 307 5.89 8.57 12.79
N VAL A 308 6.21 7.59 13.65
CA VAL A 308 7.51 7.46 14.31
C VAL A 308 8.21 6.25 13.73
N THR A 309 9.33 6.49 13.06
CA THR A 309 10.09 5.46 12.35
C THR A 309 11.42 5.22 13.04
N ALA A 310 11.73 3.96 13.27
CA ALA A 310 13.03 3.51 13.75
C ALA A 310 13.67 2.57 12.74
N ILE A 311 15.00 2.65 12.62
CA ILE A 311 15.82 1.72 11.85
C ILE A 311 16.78 1.03 12.81
N ARG A 312 16.75 -0.30 12.89
CA ARG A 312 17.62 -1.12 13.75
C ARG A 312 17.91 -2.47 13.08
N ASP A 313 18.77 -3.27 13.68
CA ASP A 313 19.22 -4.56 13.10
C ASP A 313 18.09 -5.60 12.98
N THR A 314 17.01 -5.45 13.74
CA THR A 314 15.86 -6.38 13.73
C THR A 314 14.54 -5.63 13.84
N VAL A 315 13.46 -6.24 13.34
CA VAL A 315 12.09 -5.70 13.45
C VAL A 315 11.70 -5.47 14.92
N VAL A 316 12.08 -6.39 15.82
CA VAL A 316 11.81 -6.26 17.27
C VAL A 316 12.51 -5.03 17.84
N ALA A 317 13.81 -4.86 17.56
CA ALA A 317 14.57 -3.72 18.06
C ALA A 317 14.05 -2.39 17.50
N ALA A 318 13.65 -2.36 16.23
CA ALA A 318 13.05 -1.19 15.60
C ALA A 318 11.69 -0.84 16.23
N LEU A 319 10.81 -1.82 16.47
CA LEU A 319 9.53 -1.59 17.14
C LEU A 319 9.71 -1.03 18.55
N GLU A 320 10.60 -1.61 19.36
CA GLU A 320 10.85 -1.13 20.72
C GLU A 320 11.45 0.29 20.71
N ALA A 321 12.33 0.61 19.76
CA ALA A 321 12.84 1.97 19.58
C ALA A 321 11.72 2.95 19.17
N ALA A 322 10.86 2.58 18.23
CA ALA A 322 9.72 3.41 17.83
C ALA A 322 8.77 3.69 19.01
N LYS A 323 8.52 2.69 19.87
CA LYS A 323 7.70 2.84 21.09
C LYS A 323 8.26 3.88 22.07
N GLN A 324 9.59 4.04 22.15
CA GLN A 324 10.20 5.11 22.96
C GLN A 324 9.84 6.50 22.41
N GLY A 325 9.85 6.67 21.08
CA GLY A 325 9.42 7.92 20.44
C GLY A 325 7.93 8.20 20.63
N LEU A 326 7.07 7.18 20.50
CA LEU A 326 5.63 7.29 20.77
C LEU A 326 5.36 7.75 22.21
N ALA A 327 6.13 7.24 23.18
CA ALA A 327 6.00 7.65 24.57
C ALA A 327 6.42 9.12 24.82
N ALA A 328 7.36 9.64 24.02
CA ALA A 328 7.86 11.00 24.11
C ALA A 328 6.91 12.05 23.49
N ILE A 329 6.21 11.69 22.42
CA ILE A 329 5.27 12.58 21.71
C ILE A 329 3.91 12.57 22.41
N LYS A 330 3.30 13.75 22.57
CA LYS A 330 2.01 13.92 23.23
C LYS A 330 1.09 14.84 22.44
N PHE A 331 -0.16 14.41 22.31
CA PHE A 331 -1.32 15.24 22.01
C PHE A 331 -2.55 14.53 22.62
N GLU A 332 -3.56 15.32 22.99
CA GLU A 332 -4.79 14.77 23.59
C GLU A 332 -5.50 13.83 22.61
N GLY A 333 -5.91 12.65 23.10
CA GLY A 333 -6.60 11.66 22.28
C GLY A 333 -5.71 10.88 21.29
N ALA A 334 -4.39 10.87 21.46
CA ALA A 334 -3.50 10.07 20.61
C ALA A 334 -3.81 8.57 20.68
N VAL A 335 -4.00 7.94 19.53
CA VAL A 335 -4.19 6.49 19.36
C VAL A 335 -3.09 5.93 18.47
N TYR A 336 -2.48 4.83 18.87
CA TYR A 336 -1.48 4.09 18.09
C TYR A 336 -1.45 2.63 18.52
N ARG A 337 -0.93 1.75 17.65
CA ARG A 337 -0.74 0.32 17.94
C ARG A 337 0.66 0.06 18.49
N THR A 338 0.80 -0.93 19.38
CA THR A 338 2.11 -1.33 19.92
C THR A 338 2.62 -2.66 19.36
N ASP A 339 1.86 -3.30 18.45
CA ASP A 339 2.12 -4.60 17.85
C ASP A 339 2.48 -4.56 16.35
N ILE A 340 2.90 -3.40 15.83
CA ILE A 340 3.30 -3.24 14.43
C ILE A 340 4.50 -4.15 14.12
N GLY A 341 4.39 -4.95 13.05
CA GLY A 341 5.36 -5.98 12.71
C GLY A 341 5.18 -7.30 13.49
N GLY A 342 4.12 -7.44 14.29
CA GLY A 342 3.87 -8.64 15.11
C GLY A 342 3.87 -9.96 14.31
N ARG A 343 3.31 -9.96 13.09
CA ARG A 343 3.34 -11.13 12.18
C ARG A 343 4.76 -11.47 11.72
N ALA A 344 5.54 -10.46 11.34
CA ALA A 344 6.95 -10.63 10.97
C ALA A 344 7.80 -11.18 12.13
N ILE A 345 7.56 -10.69 13.35
CA ILE A 345 8.23 -11.17 14.56
C ILE A 345 7.85 -12.62 14.85
N ALA A 346 6.55 -12.95 14.81
CA ALA A 346 6.08 -14.32 15.02
C ALA A 346 6.65 -15.30 13.98
N PHE A 347 6.72 -14.90 12.71
CA PHE A 347 7.33 -15.70 11.64
C PHE A 347 8.82 -16.02 11.93
N LEU A 348 9.59 -15.04 12.40
CA LEU A 348 11.01 -15.22 12.73
C LEU A 348 11.24 -16.12 13.96
N GLN A 349 10.24 -16.28 14.83
CA GLN A 349 10.30 -17.12 16.02
C GLN A 349 9.86 -18.57 15.78
N GLN A 350 9.28 -18.88 14.62
CA GLN A 350 8.92 -20.26 14.30
C GLN A 350 10.18 -21.13 14.17
N PRO A 351 10.21 -22.32 14.79
CA PRO A 351 11.29 -23.27 14.56
C PRO A 351 11.32 -23.62 13.07
N ARG A 352 12.48 -23.40 12.43
CA ARG A 352 12.71 -23.70 11.02
C ARG A 352 12.90 -25.19 10.76
#